data_AF-A0A9R1QVR2-F1
#
_entry.id   AF-A0A9R1QVR2-F1
#
_cell.length_a   1.000
_cell.length_b   1.000
_cell.length_c   1.000
_cell.angle_alpha   90.00
_cell.angle_beta   90.00
_cell.angle_gamma   90.00
#
_symmetry.space_group_name_H-M   'P 1'
#
loop_
_entity.id
_entity.type
_entity.pdbx_description
1 polymer ?
#
loop_
_entity_poly.entity_id
_entity_poly.type
_entity_poly.pdbx_seq_one_letter_code
_entity_poly.pdbx_strand_id
1 'polypeptide(L)'
;MPEFEHHVLFSGNLHWFPSHEDIEGKMIVLFDTTSESFREMRAPVADNADLFEIDGKLGMAILDFVPTIDIWMLQNYEREVWAFNCRIELPVAEIRGQSNKYDGPLDLDVVVVSGDGGLLVLVKFAESLLGVGMDGKLVATFHHKKVDPTYFRLKQTLVPHNFFPTLEGYVVNALPFI
;
A
#
# COMPACT_ATOMS: atom_id res chain seq x y z
N MET A 1 -18.48 5.86 -0.63
CA MET A 1 -17.99 5.18 0.60
C MET A 1 -16.99 6.12 1.25
N PRO A 2 -16.87 6.18 2.58
CA PRO A 2 -15.74 6.90 3.16
C PRO A 2 -14.45 6.23 2.68
N GLU A 3 -13.58 7.01 2.04
CA GLU A 3 -12.24 6.59 1.66
C GLU A 3 -11.47 6.34 2.96
N PHE A 4 -11.17 5.07 3.25
CA PHE A 4 -10.30 4.74 4.36
C PHE A 4 -8.87 5.00 3.88
N GLU A 5 -8.21 5.99 4.47
CA GLU A 5 -6.78 6.24 4.23
C GLU A 5 -5.98 4.94 4.44
N HIS A 6 -5.15 4.61 3.46
CA HIS A 6 -4.35 3.39 3.47
C HIS A 6 -3.34 3.45 4.61
N HIS A 7 -3.31 2.43 5.46
CA HIS A 7 -2.39 2.33 6.58
C HIS A 7 -1.47 1.11 6.49
N VAL A 8 -0.28 1.26 7.03
CA VAL A 8 0.78 0.24 7.06
C VAL A 8 1.29 0.07 8.48
N LEU A 9 1.22 -1.15 9.02
CA LEU A 9 1.86 -1.49 10.29
C LEU A 9 3.32 -1.84 10.04
N PHE A 10 4.24 -1.03 10.56
CA PHE A 10 5.68 -1.21 10.42
C PHE A 10 6.39 -0.90 11.73
N SER A 11 7.34 -1.73 12.16
CA SER A 11 8.10 -1.51 13.41
C SER A 11 7.23 -1.16 14.64
N GLY A 12 6.07 -1.82 14.79
CA GLY A 12 5.14 -1.59 15.91
C GLY A 12 4.29 -0.30 15.82
N ASN A 13 4.40 0.45 14.73
CA ASN A 13 3.69 1.70 14.51
C ASN A 13 2.77 1.58 13.29
N LEU A 14 1.55 2.11 13.40
CA LEU A 14 0.65 2.27 12.27
C LEU A 14 1.01 3.56 11.54
N HIS A 15 1.20 3.52 10.23
CA HIS A 15 1.57 4.67 9.41
C HIS A 15 0.50 4.91 8.36
N TRP A 16 0.11 6.16 8.12
CA TRP A 16 -0.70 6.53 6.97
C TRP A 16 -0.28 7.92 6.47
N PHE A 17 -0.48 8.13 5.18
CA PHE A 17 -0.23 9.42 4.56
C PHE A 17 -1.57 10.13 4.40
N PRO A 18 -1.76 11.32 5.00
CA PRO A 18 -3.04 12.00 4.99
C PRO A 18 -3.41 12.46 3.59
N SER A 19 -4.66 12.23 3.21
CA SER A 19 -5.24 12.64 1.95
C SER A 19 -5.72 14.09 2.03
N HIS A 20 -5.25 14.91 1.09
CA HIS A 20 -5.92 16.13 0.63
C HIS A 20 -6.27 17.27 1.62
N GLU A 21 -5.40 17.62 2.56
CA GLU A 21 -5.47 18.97 3.16
C GLU A 21 -4.11 19.70 3.13
N ASP A 22 -4.19 21.01 2.88
CA ASP A 22 -3.13 22.00 2.61
C ASP A 22 -2.15 22.18 3.79
N ILE A 23 -1.45 21.13 4.17
CA ILE A 23 -0.34 21.20 5.11
C ILE A 23 0.95 21.32 4.30
N GLU A 24 1.52 22.51 4.30
CA GLU A 24 2.86 22.77 3.81
C GLU A 24 3.83 21.82 4.53
N GLY A 25 4.38 20.85 3.78
CA GLY A 25 5.12 19.71 4.33
C GLY A 25 4.20 18.58 4.77
N LYS A 26 3.70 17.78 3.81
CA LYS A 26 2.91 16.58 4.12
C LYS A 26 3.76 15.60 4.94
N MET A 27 3.38 15.41 6.19
CA MET A 27 4.00 14.46 7.12
C MET A 27 3.26 13.13 7.08
N ILE A 28 3.99 12.03 7.27
CA ILE A 28 3.40 10.72 7.53
C ILE A 28 2.93 10.74 8.99
N VAL A 29 1.68 10.37 9.23
CA VAL A 29 1.14 10.25 10.58
C VAL A 29 1.42 8.84 11.09
N LEU A 30 1.86 8.76 12.34
CA LEU A 30 2.15 7.51 13.02
C LEU A 30 1.31 7.40 14.28
N PHE A 31 0.83 6.19 14.54
CA PHE A 31 0.30 5.80 15.84
C PHE A 31 1.17 4.69 16.41
N ASP A 32 1.87 4.99 17.51
CA ASP A 32 2.61 3.99 18.27
C ASP A 32 1.60 3.11 19.03
N THR A 33 1.54 1.84 18.68
CA THR A 33 0.58 0.90 19.29
C THR A 33 0.96 0.47 20.70
N THR A 34 2.20 0.70 21.12
CA THR A 34 2.71 0.35 22.46
C THR A 34 2.46 1.48 23.45
N SER A 35 2.80 2.72 23.07
CA SER A 35 2.55 3.90 23.92
C SER A 35 1.20 4.57 23.68
N GLU A 36 0.42 4.09 22.71
CA GLU A 36 -0.88 4.62 22.31
C GLU A 36 -0.82 6.13 22.01
N SER A 37 0.22 6.56 21.29
CA SER A 37 0.49 7.98 21.04
C SER A 37 0.74 8.28 19.56
N PHE A 38 0.34 9.47 19.13
CA PHE A 38 0.61 9.96 17.78
C PHE A 38 1.96 10.65 17.68
N ARG A 39 2.63 10.45 16.55
CA ARG A 39 3.82 11.21 16.14
C ARG A 39 3.80 11.43 14.63
N GLU A 40 4.70 12.27 14.15
CA GLU A 40 4.86 12.59 12.73
C GLU A 40 6.23 12.13 12.24
N MET A 41 6.30 11.68 10.99
CA MET A 41 7.54 11.34 10.28
C MET A 41 7.61 12.15 8.99
N ARG A 42 8.81 12.61 8.63
CA ARG A 42 9.02 13.32 7.37
C ARG A 42 8.82 12.39 6.17
N ALA A 43 7.98 12.80 5.24
CA ALA A 43 7.88 12.19 3.93
C ALA A 43 9.06 12.64 3.03
N PRO A 44 9.50 11.82 2.06
CA PRO A 44 10.55 12.20 1.13
C PRO A 44 10.14 13.35 0.19
N VAL A 45 8.87 13.41 -0.20
CA VAL A 45 8.27 14.50 -1.00
C VAL A 45 6.79 14.68 -0.61
N ALA A 46 6.22 15.84 -0.93
CA ALA A 46 4.87 16.24 -0.53
C ALA A 46 3.87 16.10 -1.69
N ASP A 47 3.51 14.86 -2.04
CA ASP A 47 2.51 14.61 -3.09
C ASP A 47 1.60 13.43 -2.75
N ASN A 48 0.58 13.15 -3.55
CA ASN A 48 -0.33 12.01 -3.38
C ASN A 48 0.47 10.70 -3.37
N ALA A 49 0.47 10.02 -2.22
CA ALA A 49 1.36 8.90 -1.99
C ALA A 49 0.68 7.80 -1.17
N ASP A 50 1.00 6.56 -1.54
CA ASP A 50 0.61 5.37 -0.81
C ASP A 50 1.83 4.77 -0.10
N LEU A 51 1.64 4.42 1.17
CA LEU A 51 2.63 3.69 1.94
C LEU A 51 2.46 2.19 1.71
N PHE A 52 3.57 1.46 1.71
CA PHE A 52 3.58 0.00 1.66
C PHE A 52 4.70 -0.58 2.51
N GLU A 53 4.54 -1.82 2.96
CA GLU A 53 5.61 -2.60 3.57
C GLU A 53 6.03 -3.70 2.60
N ILE A 54 7.33 -3.85 2.41
CA ILE A 54 7.90 -4.92 1.61
C ILE A 54 9.21 -5.41 2.20
N ASP A 55 9.32 -6.72 2.37
CA ASP A 55 10.52 -7.42 2.84
C ASP A 55 11.17 -6.78 4.08
N GLY A 56 10.34 -6.35 5.05
CA GLY A 56 10.78 -5.71 6.28
C GLY A 56 11.24 -4.26 6.09
N LYS A 57 10.82 -3.58 5.01
CA LYS A 57 11.12 -2.17 4.75
C LYS A 57 9.84 -1.40 4.46
N LEU A 58 9.78 -0.18 5.01
CA LEU A 58 8.73 0.77 4.67
C LEU A 58 9.08 1.46 3.34
N GLY A 59 8.13 1.48 2.43
CA GLY A 59 8.20 2.15 1.15
C GLY A 59 7.07 3.14 0.96
N MET A 60 7.27 4.05 0.03
CA MET A 60 6.28 5.04 -0.39
C MET A 60 6.24 5.10 -1.91
N ALA A 61 5.05 4.94 -2.47
CA ALA A 61 4.76 5.02 -3.90
C ALA A 61 4.05 6.33 -4.17
N ILE A 62 4.54 7.10 -5.14
CA ILE A 62 4.07 8.45 -5.41
C ILE A 62 3.56 8.49 -6.83
N LEU A 63 2.28 8.80 -6.96
CA LEU A 63 1.62 8.82 -8.25
C LEU A 63 1.62 10.26 -8.77
N ASP A 64 2.48 10.54 -9.75
CA ASP A 64 2.52 11.84 -10.43
C ASP A 64 1.41 11.92 -11.50
N PHE A 65 1.06 13.13 -11.94
CA PHE A 65 0.08 13.38 -13.01
C PHE A 65 0.54 12.83 -14.37
N VAL A 66 1.86 12.71 -14.56
CA VAL A 66 2.49 12.00 -15.68
C VAL A 66 2.56 10.53 -15.26
N PRO A 67 2.25 9.54 -16.13
CA PRO A 67 1.96 8.16 -15.72
C PRO A 67 3.22 7.41 -15.26
N THR A 68 3.80 7.88 -14.16
CA THR A 68 5.03 7.43 -13.56
C THR A 68 4.79 7.29 -12.08
N ILE A 69 5.34 6.21 -11.52
CA ILE A 69 5.31 5.96 -10.09
C ILE A 69 6.73 6.08 -9.59
N ASP A 70 6.96 7.02 -8.69
CA ASP A 70 8.22 7.13 -7.97
C ASP A 70 8.17 6.29 -6.72
N ILE A 71 9.15 5.40 -6.57
CA ILE A 71 9.29 4.53 -5.41
C ILE A 71 10.43 5.04 -4.53
N TRP A 72 10.09 5.31 -3.28
CA TRP A 72 11.02 5.67 -2.23
C TRP A 72 11.04 4.58 -1.17
N MET A 73 12.23 4.27 -0.65
CA MET A 73 12.42 3.25 0.39
C MET A 73 13.10 3.87 1.60
N LEU A 74 12.55 3.59 2.78
CA LEU A 74 13.11 4.06 4.05
C LEU A 74 14.36 3.24 4.39
N GLN A 75 15.51 3.90 4.44
CA GLN A 75 16.81 3.29 4.74
C GLN A 75 17.12 3.28 6.23
N ASN A 76 16.66 4.30 6.95
CA ASN A 76 16.83 4.41 8.39
C ASN A 76 15.55 4.94 9.02
N TYR A 77 14.86 4.08 9.77
CA TYR A 77 13.59 4.39 10.41
C TYR A 77 13.73 5.50 11.47
N GLU A 78 14.70 5.37 12.38
CA GLU A 78 14.91 6.30 13.51
C GLU A 78 15.32 7.70 13.06
N ARG A 79 16.04 7.79 11.94
CA ARG A 79 16.50 9.07 11.37
C ARG A 79 15.63 9.57 10.23
N GLU A 80 14.58 8.82 9.88
CA GLU A 80 13.64 9.16 8.80
C GLU A 80 14.36 9.40 7.45
N VAL A 81 15.39 8.58 7.17
CA VAL A 81 16.21 8.72 5.96
C VAL A 81 15.60 7.91 4.83
N TRP A 82 14.93 8.60 3.92
CA TRP A 82 14.41 8.04 2.68
C TRP A 82 15.44 8.08 1.57
N ALA A 83 15.44 7.05 0.72
CA ALA A 83 16.21 7.04 -0.51
C ALA A 83 15.30 6.71 -1.69
N PHE A 84 15.49 7.44 -2.79
CA PHE A 84 14.85 7.11 -4.05
C PHE A 84 15.34 5.74 -4.52
N ASN A 85 14.41 4.86 -4.88
CA ASN A 85 14.72 3.51 -5.32
C ASN A 85 14.62 3.39 -6.84
N CYS A 86 13.47 3.75 -7.42
CA CYS A 86 13.27 3.74 -8.87
C CYS A 86 12.05 4.58 -9.29
N ARG A 87 11.99 4.90 -10.58
CA ARG A 87 10.81 5.44 -11.26
C ARG A 87 10.30 4.38 -12.22
N ILE A 88 9.00 4.11 -12.17
CA ILE A 88 8.33 3.14 -13.05
C ILE A 88 7.44 3.92 -14.00
N GLU A 89 7.72 3.85 -15.29
CA GLU A 89 6.86 4.42 -16.31
C GLU A 89 5.75 3.42 -16.65
N LEU A 90 4.49 3.81 -16.46
CA LEU A 90 3.37 2.94 -16.73
C LEU A 90 3.14 2.83 -18.25
N PRO A 91 2.89 1.61 -18.79
CA PRO A 91 2.66 1.40 -20.21
C PRO A 91 1.24 1.83 -20.59
N VAL A 92 0.99 3.15 -20.62
CA VAL A 92 -0.35 3.74 -20.79
C VAL A 92 -1.07 3.25 -22.04
N ALA A 93 -0.35 3.10 -23.16
CA ALA A 93 -0.94 2.61 -24.40
C ALA A 93 -1.49 1.18 -24.24
N GLU A 94 -0.77 0.32 -23.53
CA GLU A 94 -1.18 -1.06 -23.27
C GLU A 94 -2.32 -1.12 -22.25
N ILE A 95 -2.25 -0.31 -21.19
CA ILE A 95 -3.31 -0.18 -20.16
C ILE A 95 -4.62 0.28 -20.82
N ARG A 96 -4.58 1.33 -21.63
CA ARG A 96 -5.75 1.84 -22.37
C ARG A 96 -6.30 0.79 -23.33
N GLY A 97 -5.42 0.03 -23.98
CA GLY A 97 -5.79 -1.10 -24.83
C GLY A 97 -6.58 -2.21 -24.13
N GLN A 98 -6.54 -2.28 -22.80
CA GLN A 98 -7.38 -3.22 -22.02
C GLN A 98 -8.84 -2.78 -21.90
N SER A 99 -9.14 -1.50 -22.20
CA SER A 99 -10.50 -0.97 -22.20
C SER A 99 -10.94 -0.60 -23.61
N ASN A 100 -12.09 -1.10 -24.04
CA ASN A 100 -12.61 -0.81 -25.38
C ASN A 100 -13.27 0.58 -25.50
N LYS A 101 -13.31 1.39 -24.43
CA LYS A 101 -14.31 2.50 -24.33
C LYS A 101 -13.92 3.76 -23.55
N TYR A 102 -12.67 3.94 -23.09
CA TYR A 102 -12.34 5.11 -22.24
C TYR A 102 -11.09 5.87 -22.71
N ASP A 103 -11.26 7.16 -23.03
CA ASP A 103 -10.18 8.12 -23.37
C ASP A 103 -10.10 9.28 -22.37
N GLY A 104 -10.69 9.13 -21.18
CA GLY A 104 -10.59 10.09 -20.09
C GLY A 104 -9.27 9.97 -19.31
N PRO A 105 -9.10 10.76 -18.23
CA PRO A 105 -8.00 10.61 -17.30
C PRO A 105 -7.90 9.18 -16.78
N LEU A 106 -6.69 8.66 -16.63
CA LEU A 106 -6.49 7.33 -16.08
C LEU A 106 -6.79 7.37 -14.58
N ASP A 107 -8.01 6.99 -14.19
CA ASP A 107 -8.35 6.72 -12.80
C ASP A 107 -7.73 5.36 -12.44
N LEU A 108 -6.49 5.41 -11.93
CA LEU A 108 -5.69 4.23 -11.59
C LEU A 108 -5.65 4.07 -10.08
N ASP A 109 -6.02 2.87 -9.64
CA ASP A 109 -5.75 2.40 -8.28
C ASP A 109 -4.50 1.51 -8.33
N VAL A 110 -3.50 1.85 -7.52
CA VAL A 110 -2.14 1.34 -7.63
C VAL A 110 -1.68 0.75 -6.30
N VAL A 111 -1.18 -0.48 -6.35
CA VAL A 111 -0.62 -1.17 -5.18
C VAL A 111 0.75 -1.74 -5.51
N VAL A 112 1.75 -1.47 -4.68
CA VAL A 112 3.10 -2.03 -4.80
C VAL A 112 3.18 -3.33 -4.01
N VAL A 113 3.61 -4.41 -4.65
CA VAL A 113 3.75 -5.74 -4.04
C VAL A 113 5.11 -6.34 -4.33
N SER A 114 5.47 -7.39 -3.61
CA SER A 114 6.67 -8.18 -3.88
C SER A 114 6.42 -9.08 -5.10
N GLY A 115 7.35 -9.06 -6.05
CA GLY A 115 7.35 -9.87 -7.26
C GLY A 115 8.58 -10.77 -7.34
N ASP A 116 8.65 -11.60 -8.38
CA ASP A 116 9.82 -12.46 -8.61
C ASP A 116 11.05 -11.61 -8.94
N GLY A 117 11.98 -11.52 -7.98
CA GLY A 117 13.23 -10.77 -8.14
C GLY A 117 13.14 -9.25 -7.93
N GLY A 118 12.03 -8.71 -7.42
CA GLY A 118 11.91 -7.27 -7.17
C GLY A 118 10.51 -6.77 -6.82
N LEU A 119 10.22 -5.51 -7.18
CA LEU A 119 8.91 -4.90 -6.99
C LEU A 119 8.00 -5.18 -8.20
N LEU A 120 6.71 -5.36 -7.94
CA LEU A 120 5.66 -5.39 -8.95
C LEU A 120 4.61 -4.34 -8.59
N VAL A 121 4.17 -3.57 -9.57
CA VAL A 121 3.09 -2.61 -9.43
C VAL A 121 1.81 -3.23 -9.97
N LEU A 122 0.79 -3.37 -9.13
CA LEU A 122 -0.54 -3.77 -9.55
C LEU A 122 -1.35 -2.51 -9.84
N VAL A 123 -1.82 -2.38 -11.08
CA VAL A 123 -2.61 -1.26 -11.56
C VAL A 123 -4.00 -1.77 -11.90
N LYS A 124 -5.00 -1.32 -11.16
CA LYS A 124 -6.40 -1.57 -11.50
C LYS A 124 -6.86 -0.51 -12.50
N PHE A 125 -7.40 -0.97 -13.61
CA PHE A 125 -8.01 -0.12 -14.64
C PHE A 125 -9.24 -0.82 -15.23
N ALA A 126 -10.40 -0.16 -15.12
CA ALA A 126 -11.69 -0.73 -15.49
C ALA A 126 -11.95 -2.10 -14.83
N GLU A 127 -12.20 -3.16 -15.61
CA GLU A 127 -12.40 -4.54 -15.12
C GLU A 127 -11.10 -5.38 -15.18
N SER A 128 -9.94 -4.73 -15.27
CA SER A 128 -8.64 -5.40 -15.38
C SER A 128 -7.71 -4.98 -14.25
N LEU A 129 -6.93 -5.94 -13.77
CA LEU A 129 -5.79 -5.73 -12.89
C LEU A 129 -4.52 -6.10 -13.66
N LEU A 130 -3.59 -5.17 -13.72
CA LEU A 130 -2.39 -5.23 -14.57
C LEU A 130 -1.16 -5.24 -13.69
N GLY A 131 -0.31 -6.26 -13.82
CA GLY A 131 0.99 -6.31 -13.15
C GLY A 131 2.05 -5.66 -14.03
N VAL A 132 2.63 -4.56 -13.57
CA VAL A 132 3.70 -3.81 -14.25
C VAL A 132 5.01 -4.00 -13.48
N GLY A 133 6.04 -4.43 -14.19
CA GLY A 133 7.38 -4.64 -13.63
C GLY A 133 8.10 -3.31 -13.41
N MET A 134 9.23 -3.36 -12.70
CA MET A 134 10.06 -2.17 -12.47
C MET A 134 10.60 -1.54 -13.76
N ASP A 135 10.67 -2.30 -14.86
CA ASP A 135 11.08 -1.81 -16.18
C ASP A 135 9.94 -1.14 -16.96
N GLY A 136 8.77 -0.95 -16.33
CA GLY A 136 7.59 -0.36 -16.95
C GLY A 136 6.86 -1.28 -17.91
N LYS A 137 7.25 -2.56 -18.02
CA LYS A 137 6.58 -3.51 -18.91
C LYS A 137 5.44 -4.22 -18.20
N LEU A 138 4.39 -4.54 -18.96
CA LEU A 138 3.32 -5.39 -18.50
C LEU A 138 3.83 -6.84 -18.36
N VAL A 139 3.77 -7.36 -17.15
CA VAL A 139 4.22 -8.72 -16.79
C VAL A 139 3.03 -9.68 -16.68
N ALA A 140 1.86 -9.16 -16.28
CA ALA A 140 0.64 -9.96 -16.15
C ALA A 140 -0.62 -9.12 -16.37
N THR A 141 -1.68 -9.77 -16.86
CA THR A 141 -3.02 -9.19 -17.01
C THR A 141 -4.05 -10.16 -16.44
N PHE A 142 -4.88 -9.64 -15.53
CA PHE A 142 -5.98 -10.38 -14.94
C PHE A 142 -7.28 -9.65 -15.26
N HIS A 143 -8.18 -10.32 -15.99
CA HIS A 143 -9.51 -9.78 -16.28
C HIS A 143 -10.51 -10.37 -15.29
N HIS A 144 -10.97 -9.56 -14.34
CA HIS A 144 -11.99 -10.00 -13.42
C HIS A 144 -12.85 -8.84 -12.93
N LYS A 145 -14.16 -9.09 -12.85
CA LYS A 145 -15.10 -8.10 -12.34
C LYS A 145 -14.92 -7.97 -10.84
N LYS A 146 -14.87 -6.72 -10.35
CA LYS A 146 -14.81 -6.38 -8.91
C LYS A 146 -13.55 -6.88 -8.18
N VAL A 147 -12.38 -6.74 -8.80
CA VAL A 147 -11.10 -6.87 -8.09
C VAL A 147 -10.64 -5.49 -7.67
N ASP A 148 -10.41 -5.32 -6.38
CA ASP A 148 -9.79 -4.14 -5.79
C ASP A 148 -8.48 -4.60 -5.14
N PRO A 149 -7.32 -4.08 -5.57
CA PRO A 149 -6.08 -4.37 -4.89
C PRO A 149 -6.13 -3.75 -3.49
N THR A 150 -5.67 -4.48 -2.48
CA THR A 150 -5.65 -3.95 -1.12
C THR A 150 -4.38 -4.42 -0.42
N TYR A 151 -3.74 -3.50 0.29
CA TYR A 151 -2.65 -3.86 1.20
C TYR A 151 -3.22 -4.65 2.38
N PHE A 152 -2.46 -5.62 2.89
CA PHE A 152 -2.83 -6.35 4.10
C PHE A 152 -2.88 -5.37 5.28
N ARG A 153 -4.09 -5.00 5.69
CA ARG A 153 -4.32 -3.92 6.66
C ARG A 153 -3.82 -4.25 8.06
N LEU A 154 -4.05 -5.48 8.52
CA LEU A 154 -3.65 -5.94 9.84
C LEU A 154 -3.33 -7.44 9.80
N LYS A 155 -2.12 -7.83 10.21
CA LYS A 155 -1.87 -9.21 10.62
C LYS A 155 -2.62 -9.41 11.92
N GLN A 156 -3.59 -10.30 11.93
CA GLN A 156 -4.41 -10.60 13.10
C GLN A 156 -3.52 -11.22 14.19
N THR A 157 -2.88 -10.39 15.02
CA THR A 157 -2.19 -10.84 16.23
C THR A 157 -3.20 -10.82 17.36
N LEU A 158 -3.66 -12.00 17.78
CA LEU A 158 -4.27 -12.21 19.10
C LEU A 158 -3.18 -11.96 20.14
N VAL A 159 -2.85 -10.69 20.38
CA VAL A 159 -2.14 -10.32 21.60
C VAL A 159 -3.16 -10.55 22.71
N PRO A 160 -2.88 -11.41 23.71
CA PRO A 160 -3.74 -11.54 24.86
C PRO A 160 -3.72 -10.19 25.60
N HIS A 161 -4.70 -9.35 25.31
CA HIS A 161 -4.96 -8.18 26.13
C HIS A 161 -5.60 -8.65 27.43
N ASN A 162 -5.33 -7.97 28.54
CA ASN A 162 -5.91 -8.26 29.86
C ASN A 162 -7.46 -8.28 29.85
N PHE A 163 -8.09 -7.75 28.80
CA PHE A 163 -9.52 -7.80 28.54
C PHE A 163 -10.03 -9.17 28.07
N PHE A 164 -9.17 -9.98 27.45
CA PHE A 164 -9.48 -11.35 27.09
C PHE A 164 -8.98 -12.24 28.24
N PRO A 165 -9.86 -12.72 29.13
CA PRO A 165 -9.45 -13.68 30.14
C PRO A 165 -8.76 -14.86 29.43
N THR A 166 -7.61 -15.27 29.95
CA THR A 166 -7.01 -16.55 29.58
C THR A 166 -8.04 -17.63 29.87
N LEU A 167 -8.76 -18.07 28.83
CA LEU A 167 -9.59 -19.27 28.93
C LEU A 167 -8.63 -20.46 29.01
N GLU A 168 -8.19 -20.77 30.22
CA GLU A 168 -7.77 -22.12 30.57
C GLU A 168 -8.94 -23.06 30.26
N GLY A 169 -8.92 -23.69 29.07
CA GLY A 169 -9.81 -24.82 28.77
C GLY A 169 -10.59 -24.81 27.46
N TYR A 170 -10.39 -23.87 26.52
CA TYR A 170 -11.11 -23.94 25.23
C TYR A 170 -10.37 -24.81 24.20
N VAL A 171 -10.81 -26.06 24.04
CA VAL A 171 -10.40 -26.95 22.95
C VAL A 171 -11.09 -26.49 21.66
N VAL A 172 -10.40 -25.70 20.83
CA VAL A 172 -10.85 -25.39 19.47
C VAL A 172 -10.36 -26.48 18.54
N ASN A 173 -11.07 -27.62 18.51
CA ASN A 173 -10.97 -28.65 17.47
C ASN A 173 -12.28 -29.44 17.34
N ALA A 174 -13.43 -28.76 17.41
CA ALA A 174 -14.68 -29.33 16.92
C ALA A 174 -14.89 -28.84 15.48
N LEU A 175 -14.75 -29.76 14.53
CA LEU A 175 -15.13 -29.57 13.13
C LEU A 175 -16.60 -29.11 13.04
N PRO A 176 -16.96 -28.25 12.08
CA PRO A 176 -18.33 -27.80 11.93
C PRO A 176 -19.21 -28.98 11.50
N PHE A 177 -20.31 -29.20 12.22
CA PHE A 177 -21.37 -30.10 11.79
C PHE A 177 -22.07 -29.51 10.54
N ILE A 178 -22.34 -30.39 9.57
CA ILE A 178 -23.20 -30.15 8.39
C ILE A 178 -24.65 -29.98 8.86
#